data_AF-A0A939UPG4-F1
#
_entry.id   AF-A0A939UPG4-F1
#
_cell.length_a   1.000
_cell.length_b   1.000
_cell.length_c   1.000
_cell.angle_alpha   90.00
_cell.angle_beta   90.00
_cell.angle_gamma   90.00
#
_symmetry.space_group_name_H-M   'P 1'
#
loop_
_entity.id
_entity.type
_entity.pdbx_description
1 polymer ?
#
loop_
_entity_poly.entity_id
_entity_poly.type
_entity_poly.pdbx_seq_one_letter_code
_entity_poly.pdbx_strand_id
1 'polypeptide(L)'
;MSFISKKSFLALALFAALLAAAGADVFRTRKTVCIKVPASGSSESKTCGINDCVAAFLPEDMTFVQGVEITVKIPQALAAYRNTILYSLYNNISPLPSEKGIDYSGTEIYSGLYPGQLAWTIAVPLVKGNTIKTSPYADKTLIPDTSRGFIFLRNQLAMKGVPKSVMEAEFEVSAKAVATDYGALKVAAPADAGEYSVFVDDKPVTANEKGLILLKPGKRNVSIVSDKFRNETRAVMIAQGEITKLSLDLQSVAPSVRVSAPEG
;
A
#
# COMPACT_ATOMS: atom_id res chain seq x y z
N MET A 1 28.41 -36.80 -25.64
CA MET A 1 28.55 -35.48 -25.00
C MET A 1 28.57 -34.42 -26.09
N SER A 2 27.45 -33.74 -26.30
CA SER A 2 27.32 -32.70 -27.33
C SER A 2 27.98 -31.41 -26.85
N PHE A 3 29.03 -30.97 -27.53
CA PHE A 3 29.66 -29.67 -27.29
C PHE A 3 28.75 -28.57 -27.85
N ILE A 4 28.02 -27.89 -26.97
CA ILE A 4 27.32 -26.66 -27.32
C ILE A 4 28.40 -25.62 -27.65
N SER A 5 28.49 -25.24 -28.92
CA SER A 5 29.37 -24.17 -29.41
C SER A 5 29.12 -22.88 -28.62
N LYS A 6 30.19 -22.14 -28.27
CA LYS A 6 30.09 -20.84 -27.58
C LYS A 6 29.15 -19.86 -28.29
N LYS A 7 29.00 -19.98 -29.62
CA LYS A 7 28.06 -19.18 -30.43
C LYS A 7 26.60 -19.57 -30.18
N SER A 8 26.32 -20.86 -29.97
CA SER A 8 24.98 -21.36 -29.64
C SER A 8 24.57 -21.00 -28.21
N PHE A 9 25.53 -20.97 -27.27
CA PHE A 9 25.28 -20.49 -25.91
C PHE A 9 24.99 -18.99 -25.87
N LEU A 10 25.74 -18.18 -26.62
CA LEU A 10 25.51 -16.74 -26.72
C LEU A 10 24.16 -16.42 -27.37
N ALA A 11 23.78 -17.14 -28.44
CA ALA A 11 22.49 -16.98 -29.08
C ALA A 11 21.32 -17.36 -28.16
N LEU A 12 21.47 -18.44 -27.36
CA LEU A 12 20.47 -18.86 -26.38
C LEU A 12 20.33 -17.84 -25.23
N ALA A 13 21.45 -17.29 -24.76
CA ALA A 13 21.44 -16.24 -23.74
C ALA A 13 20.81 -14.93 -24.26
N LEU A 14 21.07 -14.56 -25.53
CA LEU A 14 20.43 -13.40 -26.16
C LEU A 14 18.92 -13.60 -26.33
N PHE A 15 18.51 -14.80 -26.75
CA PHE A 15 17.10 -15.15 -26.91
C PHE A 15 16.36 -15.20 -25.57
N ALA A 16 17.00 -15.71 -24.52
CA ALA A 16 16.46 -15.68 -23.16
C ALA A 16 16.34 -14.25 -22.62
N ALA A 17 17.29 -13.36 -22.91
CA ALA A 17 17.24 -11.95 -22.53
C ALA A 17 16.11 -11.19 -23.27
N LEU A 18 15.85 -11.52 -24.55
CA LEU A 18 14.75 -10.96 -25.33
C LEU A 18 13.37 -11.41 -24.81
N LEU A 19 13.23 -12.67 -24.39
CA LEU A 19 12.01 -13.19 -23.78
C LEU A 19 11.73 -12.54 -22.41
N ALA A 20 12.76 -12.23 -21.63
CA ALA A 20 12.62 -11.55 -20.34
C ALA A 20 12.14 -10.09 -20.47
N ALA A 21 12.37 -9.44 -21.63
CA ALA A 21 11.93 -8.07 -21.90
C ALA A 21 10.50 -7.97 -22.48
N ALA A 22 9.83 -9.10 -22.77
CA ALA A 22 8.60 -9.14 -23.56
C ALA A 22 7.29 -8.98 -22.75
N GLY A 23 7.35 -8.59 -21.48
CA GLY A 23 6.19 -8.53 -20.58
C GLY A 23 5.59 -7.15 -20.32
N ALA A 24 6.01 -6.12 -21.06
CA ALA A 24 5.52 -4.75 -20.87
C ALA A 24 4.63 -4.33 -22.05
N ASP A 25 3.39 -3.99 -21.75
CA ASP A 25 2.51 -3.30 -22.68
C ASP A 25 3.06 -1.90 -22.93
N VAL A 26 3.02 -1.44 -24.19
CA VAL A 26 3.30 -0.05 -24.55
C VAL A 26 2.00 0.57 -25.03
N PHE A 27 1.63 1.71 -24.46
CA PHE A 27 0.37 2.35 -24.78
C PHE A 27 0.44 3.87 -24.70
N ARG A 28 -0.39 4.50 -25.53
CA ARG A 28 -0.69 5.92 -25.46
C ARG A 28 -2.07 6.13 -24.81
N THR A 29 -2.14 7.09 -23.90
CA THR A 29 -3.37 7.57 -23.25
C THR A 29 -3.72 8.96 -23.75
N ARG A 30 -4.98 9.39 -23.61
CA ARG A 30 -5.38 10.76 -23.97
C ARG A 30 -4.84 11.77 -22.96
N LYS A 31 -4.96 11.45 -21.66
CA LYS A 31 -4.52 12.28 -20.54
C LYS A 31 -4.24 11.40 -19.33
N THR A 32 -3.30 11.85 -18.49
CA THR A 32 -3.07 11.25 -17.16
C THR A 32 -3.58 12.19 -16.08
N VAL A 33 -4.50 11.70 -15.26
CA VAL A 33 -5.07 12.38 -14.10
C VAL A 33 -4.26 11.99 -12.87
N CYS A 34 -3.51 12.93 -12.31
CA CYS A 34 -2.72 12.70 -11.09
C CYS A 34 -3.53 13.10 -9.86
N ILE A 35 -3.75 12.18 -8.92
CA ILE A 35 -4.46 12.42 -7.66
C ILE A 35 -3.48 12.18 -6.51
N LYS A 36 -3.41 13.08 -5.52
CA LYS A 36 -2.65 12.80 -4.30
C LYS A 36 -3.58 12.14 -3.30
N VAL A 37 -3.16 11.02 -2.74
CA VAL A 37 -3.95 10.28 -1.75
C VAL A 37 -3.64 10.84 -0.36
N PRO A 38 -4.58 11.53 0.31
CA PRO A 38 -4.35 12.06 1.64
C PRO A 38 -4.27 10.92 2.66
N ALA A 39 -3.31 10.98 3.59
CA ALA A 39 -3.20 10.02 4.69
C ALA A 39 -4.38 10.11 5.68
N SER A 40 -5.04 11.27 5.76
CA SER A 40 -6.18 11.54 6.67
C SER A 40 -7.47 10.79 6.31
N GLY A 41 -7.50 10.10 5.17
CA GLY A 41 -8.70 9.40 4.68
C GLY A 41 -9.72 10.29 3.96
N SER A 42 -9.44 11.59 3.80
CA SER A 42 -10.20 12.45 2.89
C SER A 42 -9.95 12.05 1.44
N SER A 43 -10.87 12.43 0.54
CA SER A 43 -10.76 12.16 -0.89
C SER A 43 -10.46 13.43 -1.68
N GLU A 44 -9.50 13.37 -2.59
CA GLU A 44 -9.35 14.34 -3.68
C GLU A 44 -10.04 13.78 -4.92
N SER A 45 -10.79 14.61 -5.66
CA SER A 45 -11.48 14.19 -6.87
C SER A 45 -11.07 15.01 -8.10
N LYS A 46 -11.05 14.33 -9.25
CA LYS A 46 -10.71 14.90 -10.56
C LYS A 46 -11.54 14.25 -11.66
N THR A 47 -11.74 14.98 -12.75
CA THR A 47 -12.45 14.49 -13.93
C THR A 47 -11.53 13.63 -14.81
N CYS A 48 -12.05 12.50 -15.28
CA CYS A 48 -11.36 11.50 -16.08
C CYS A 48 -12.27 11.01 -17.22
N GLY A 49 -11.71 10.71 -18.38
CA GLY A 49 -12.44 10.10 -19.50
C GLY A 49 -12.14 8.62 -19.70
N ILE A 50 -12.83 8.04 -20.68
CA ILE A 50 -12.76 6.60 -20.98
C ILE A 50 -11.40 6.12 -21.46
N ASN A 51 -10.59 6.98 -22.09
CA ASN A 51 -9.24 6.63 -22.56
C ASN A 51 -8.16 7.40 -21.79
N ASP A 52 -8.47 7.83 -20.57
CA ASP A 52 -7.53 8.48 -19.66
C ASP A 52 -6.95 7.48 -18.66
N CYS A 53 -5.81 7.84 -18.08
CA CYS A 53 -5.21 7.13 -16.96
C CYS A 53 -5.41 7.90 -15.66
N VAL A 54 -5.42 7.18 -14.54
CA VAL A 54 -5.42 7.72 -13.18
C VAL A 54 -4.15 7.26 -12.49
N ALA A 55 -3.33 8.21 -12.06
CA ALA A 55 -2.16 7.98 -11.24
C ALA A 55 -2.44 8.49 -9.82
N ALA A 56 -2.65 7.58 -8.86
CA ALA A 56 -2.88 7.89 -7.46
C ALA A 56 -1.54 7.84 -6.71
N PHE A 57 -1.00 9.01 -6.35
CA PHE A 57 0.25 9.13 -5.59
C PHE A 57 -0.01 8.89 -4.11
N LEU A 58 0.71 7.92 -3.55
CA LEU A 58 0.53 7.47 -2.18
C LEU A 58 1.06 8.50 -1.18
N PRO A 59 0.52 8.54 0.04
CA PRO A 59 1.07 9.37 1.09
C PRO A 59 2.48 8.91 1.47
N GLU A 60 3.31 9.85 1.93
CA GLU A 60 4.67 9.55 2.40
C GLU A 60 4.65 8.62 3.63
N ASP A 61 3.70 8.84 4.55
CA ASP A 61 3.52 7.97 5.71
C ASP A 61 2.46 6.88 5.45
N MET A 62 2.97 5.67 5.22
CA MET A 62 2.17 4.47 5.01
C MET A 62 1.94 3.66 6.29
N THR A 63 2.34 4.15 7.48
CA THR A 63 2.34 3.36 8.74
C THR A 63 1.00 2.72 9.05
N PHE A 64 -0.09 3.44 8.81
CA PHE A 64 -1.45 2.95 9.03
C PHE A 64 -2.27 2.82 7.74
N VAL A 65 -1.64 2.77 6.57
CA VAL A 65 -2.33 2.63 5.29
C VAL A 65 -2.24 1.18 4.82
N GLN A 66 -3.38 0.52 4.65
CA GLN A 66 -3.45 -0.85 4.14
C GLN A 66 -3.92 -0.96 2.68
N GLY A 67 -4.45 0.13 2.13
CA GLY A 67 -5.01 0.17 0.79
C GLY A 67 -5.36 1.57 0.31
N VAL A 68 -5.82 1.66 -0.92
CA VAL A 68 -6.42 2.86 -1.50
C VAL A 68 -7.76 2.49 -2.13
N GLU A 69 -8.78 3.28 -1.87
CA GLU A 69 -10.07 3.18 -2.57
C GLU A 69 -10.13 4.26 -3.64
N ILE A 70 -10.24 3.83 -4.90
CA ILE A 70 -10.44 4.70 -6.05
C ILE A 70 -11.91 4.61 -6.45
N THR A 71 -12.67 5.67 -6.20
CA THR A 71 -14.11 5.70 -6.47
C THR A 71 -14.39 6.46 -7.75
N VAL A 72 -15.18 5.85 -8.62
CA VAL A 72 -15.60 6.41 -9.90
C VAL A 72 -17.09 6.70 -9.83
N LYS A 73 -17.50 7.97 -10.01
CA LYS A 73 -18.90 8.34 -10.19
C LYS A 73 -19.23 8.28 -11.67
N ILE A 74 -20.01 7.28 -12.05
CA ILE A 74 -20.35 6.99 -13.44
C ILE A 74 -21.64 7.75 -13.78
N PRO A 75 -21.62 8.69 -14.75
CA PRO A 75 -22.82 9.38 -15.21
C PRO A 75 -23.88 8.39 -15.72
N GLN A 76 -25.15 8.75 -15.56
CA GLN A 76 -26.28 7.91 -16.00
C GLN A 76 -26.18 7.52 -17.49
N ALA A 77 -25.71 8.45 -18.33
CA ALA A 77 -25.50 8.19 -19.75
C ALA A 77 -24.48 7.06 -20.01
N LEU A 78 -23.46 6.92 -19.16
CA LEU A 78 -22.48 5.84 -19.23
C LEU A 78 -22.96 4.55 -18.57
N ALA A 79 -23.68 4.65 -17.44
CA ALA A 79 -24.22 3.48 -16.74
C ALA A 79 -25.21 2.65 -17.59
N ALA A 80 -25.83 3.27 -18.60
CA ALA A 80 -26.65 2.57 -19.60
C ALA A 80 -25.84 1.62 -20.51
N TYR A 81 -24.55 1.92 -20.73
CA TYR A 81 -23.62 1.11 -21.52
C TYR A 81 -22.74 0.27 -20.60
N ARG A 82 -23.36 -0.75 -20.01
CA ARG A 82 -22.70 -1.64 -19.04
C ARG A 82 -21.48 -2.31 -19.66
N ASN A 83 -20.46 -2.57 -18.85
CA ASN A 83 -19.30 -3.38 -19.21
C ASN A 83 -18.57 -2.88 -20.47
N THR A 84 -18.73 -1.59 -20.80
CA THR A 84 -18.16 -0.98 -22.00
C THR A 84 -16.78 -0.36 -21.75
N ILE A 85 -16.49 -0.06 -20.48
CA ILE A 85 -15.23 0.54 -20.06
C ILE A 85 -14.47 -0.49 -19.22
N LEU A 86 -13.26 -0.79 -19.67
CA LEU A 86 -12.25 -1.57 -18.97
C LEU A 86 -11.38 -0.63 -18.13
N TYR A 87 -11.12 -1.00 -16.88
CA TYR A 87 -10.02 -0.45 -16.11
C TYR A 87 -8.97 -1.51 -15.87
N SER A 88 -7.72 -1.15 -16.07
CA SER A 88 -6.57 -2.03 -15.89
C SER A 88 -5.58 -1.41 -14.91
N LEU A 89 -5.16 -2.19 -13.93
CA LEU A 89 -4.12 -1.85 -12.96
C LEU A 89 -2.77 -2.33 -13.47
N TYR A 90 -1.78 -1.44 -13.44
CA TYR A 90 -0.45 -1.68 -13.98
C TYR A 90 0.65 -1.56 -12.93
N ASN A 91 1.67 -2.40 -13.09
CA ASN A 91 2.96 -2.29 -12.41
C ASN A 91 4.04 -1.78 -13.37
N ASN A 92 5.19 -1.39 -12.80
CA ASN A 92 6.41 -1.02 -13.53
C ASN A 92 6.20 0.09 -14.58
N ILE A 93 5.28 1.02 -14.30
CA ILE A 93 4.93 2.08 -15.24
C ILE A 93 6.12 3.01 -15.48
N SER A 94 6.48 3.20 -16.75
CA SER A 94 7.54 4.08 -17.21
C SER A 94 7.04 4.93 -18.39
N PRO A 95 7.34 6.24 -18.45
CA PRO A 95 8.03 7.05 -17.44
C PRO A 95 7.17 7.28 -16.19
N LEU A 96 7.70 8.01 -15.19
CA LEU A 96 6.93 8.39 -14.01
C LEU A 96 5.65 9.14 -14.45
N PRO A 97 4.46 8.81 -13.91
CA PRO A 97 3.23 9.49 -14.28
C PRO A 97 3.28 10.99 -14.04
N SER A 98 2.75 11.76 -14.98
CA SER A 98 2.62 13.21 -14.86
C SER A 98 1.46 13.69 -15.72
N GLU A 99 0.89 14.85 -15.43
CA GLU A 99 -0.24 15.39 -16.20
C GLU A 99 0.10 15.68 -17.67
N LYS A 100 1.40 15.78 -18.01
CA LYS A 100 1.90 15.96 -19.38
C LYS A 100 2.25 14.64 -20.07
N GLY A 101 2.37 13.54 -19.32
CA GLY A 101 2.74 12.24 -19.84
C GLY A 101 1.57 11.53 -20.49
N ILE A 102 1.76 11.08 -21.73
CA ILE A 102 0.74 10.38 -22.51
C ILE A 102 1.22 9.04 -23.09
N ASP A 103 2.52 8.78 -23.11
CA ASP A 103 3.10 7.53 -23.59
C ASP A 103 3.68 6.77 -22.40
N TYR A 104 3.25 5.52 -22.20
CA TYR A 104 3.66 4.69 -21.09
C TYR A 104 3.98 3.27 -21.55
N SER A 105 4.85 2.61 -20.79
CA SER A 105 4.98 1.17 -20.78
C SER A 105 4.80 0.61 -19.37
N GLY A 106 4.24 -0.58 -19.22
CA GLY A 106 4.05 -1.23 -17.93
C GLY A 106 3.48 -2.64 -18.07
N THR A 107 3.37 -3.36 -16.96
CA THR A 107 2.82 -4.73 -16.93
C THR A 107 1.44 -4.71 -16.31
N GLU A 108 0.40 -5.08 -17.06
CA GLU A 108 -0.95 -5.25 -16.52
C GLU A 108 -0.93 -6.38 -15.47
N ILE A 109 -1.49 -6.12 -14.29
CA ILE A 109 -1.61 -7.12 -13.22
C ILE A 109 -3.05 -7.46 -12.90
N TYR A 110 -4.00 -6.60 -13.26
CA TYR A 110 -5.41 -6.81 -12.98
C TYR A 110 -6.24 -5.99 -13.95
N SER A 111 -7.38 -6.52 -14.38
CA SER A 111 -8.33 -5.79 -15.19
C SER A 111 -9.77 -6.13 -14.79
N GLY A 112 -10.63 -5.13 -14.86
CA GLY A 112 -12.04 -5.23 -14.51
C GLY A 112 -12.88 -4.31 -15.39
N LEU A 113 -14.19 -4.56 -15.43
CA LEU A 113 -15.13 -3.78 -16.22
C LEU A 113 -15.98 -2.91 -15.30
N TYR A 114 -16.18 -1.64 -15.65
CA TYR A 114 -17.14 -0.83 -14.91
C TYR A 114 -18.55 -1.39 -15.10
N PRO A 115 -19.29 -1.64 -14.00
CA PRO A 115 -20.64 -2.13 -14.09
C PRO A 115 -21.60 -1.01 -14.48
N GLY A 116 -22.85 -1.37 -14.77
CA GLY A 116 -23.94 -0.43 -15.00
C GLY A 116 -24.49 0.23 -13.74
N GLN A 117 -23.62 0.78 -12.90
CA GLN A 117 -23.96 1.44 -11.64
C GLN A 117 -23.53 2.92 -11.70
N LEU A 118 -24.08 3.77 -10.83
CA LEU A 118 -23.73 5.21 -10.78
C LEU A 118 -22.45 5.50 -9.98
N ALA A 119 -21.97 4.53 -9.20
CA ALA A 119 -20.72 4.62 -8.49
C ALA A 119 -20.07 3.23 -8.45
N TRP A 120 -18.75 3.19 -8.58
CA TRP A 120 -17.96 1.97 -8.45
C TRP A 120 -16.66 2.26 -7.71
N THR A 121 -16.32 1.42 -6.74
CA THR A 121 -15.08 1.57 -5.98
C THR A 121 -14.09 0.47 -6.35
N ILE A 122 -12.92 0.85 -6.85
CA ILE A 122 -11.79 -0.05 -7.03
C ILE A 122 -10.97 0.01 -5.74
N ALA A 123 -11.01 -1.06 -4.95
CA ALA A 123 -10.28 -1.20 -3.72
C ALA A 123 -8.92 -1.88 -4.00
N VAL A 124 -7.85 -1.11 -3.93
CA VAL A 124 -6.48 -1.55 -4.20
C VAL A 124 -5.77 -1.87 -2.88
N PRO A 125 -5.61 -3.14 -2.50
CA PRO A 125 -4.85 -3.50 -1.31
C PRO A 125 -3.36 -3.23 -1.51
N LEU A 126 -2.68 -2.75 -0.47
CA LEU A 126 -1.24 -2.46 -0.49
C LEU A 126 -0.42 -3.40 0.38
N VAL A 127 -1.07 -4.12 1.29
CA VAL A 127 -0.44 -5.08 2.19
C VAL A 127 -1.13 -6.44 2.12
N LYS A 128 -0.33 -7.50 2.29
CA LYS A 128 -0.85 -8.86 2.44
C LYS A 128 -1.63 -8.97 3.75
N GLY A 129 -2.75 -9.71 3.75
CA GLY A 129 -3.58 -9.88 4.94
C GLY A 129 -4.39 -8.64 5.34
N ASN A 130 -4.59 -7.68 4.44
CA ASN A 130 -5.44 -6.51 4.66
C ASN A 130 -6.88 -6.89 5.04
N THR A 131 -7.54 -6.00 5.77
CA THR A 131 -8.91 -6.14 6.27
C THR A 131 -9.94 -5.37 5.43
N ILE A 132 -9.57 -4.97 4.21
CA ILE A 132 -10.46 -4.30 3.27
C ILE A 132 -11.62 -5.23 2.92
N LYS A 133 -12.84 -4.78 3.21
CA LYS A 133 -14.08 -5.54 3.00
C LYS A 133 -14.41 -5.61 1.51
N THR A 134 -14.88 -6.78 1.08
CA THR A 134 -15.48 -6.96 -0.24
C THR A 134 -16.95 -6.53 -0.19
N SER A 135 -17.44 -5.86 -1.23
CA SER A 135 -18.85 -5.48 -1.35
C SER A 135 -19.35 -5.62 -2.79
N PRO A 136 -20.67 -5.71 -3.04
CA PRO A 136 -21.21 -5.75 -4.40
C PRO A 136 -20.99 -4.46 -5.21
N TYR A 137 -20.53 -3.39 -4.58
CA TYR A 137 -20.26 -2.07 -5.17
C TYR A 137 -18.76 -1.76 -5.26
N ALA A 138 -17.92 -2.74 -4.94
CA ALA A 138 -16.48 -2.58 -4.94
C ALA A 138 -15.78 -3.79 -5.55
N ASP A 139 -14.78 -3.50 -6.39
CA ASP A 139 -13.88 -4.50 -6.91
C ASP A 139 -12.56 -4.50 -6.15
N LYS A 140 -12.16 -5.64 -5.61
CA LYS A 140 -10.91 -5.78 -4.84
C LYS A 140 -9.82 -6.34 -5.74
N THR A 141 -8.81 -5.53 -6.01
CA THR A 141 -7.74 -5.89 -6.96
C THR A 141 -6.65 -6.75 -6.33
N LEU A 142 -5.66 -7.13 -7.16
CA LEU A 142 -4.36 -7.60 -6.68
C LEU A 142 -3.54 -6.48 -6.04
N ILE A 143 -2.53 -6.86 -5.27
CA ILE A 143 -1.58 -5.93 -4.64
C ILE A 143 -0.55 -5.47 -5.68
N PRO A 144 -0.49 -4.18 -6.05
CA PRO A 144 0.51 -3.67 -6.98
C PRO A 144 1.89 -3.52 -6.32
N ASP A 145 2.93 -3.37 -7.15
CA ASP A 145 4.22 -2.89 -6.71
C ASP A 145 4.17 -1.37 -6.57
N THR A 146 4.23 -0.90 -5.32
CA THR A 146 4.16 0.52 -4.98
C THR A 146 5.49 1.11 -4.53
N SER A 147 6.61 0.43 -4.82
CA SER A 147 7.97 0.91 -4.47
C SER A 147 8.27 2.32 -4.98
N ARG A 148 7.59 2.75 -6.06
CA ARG A 148 7.72 4.08 -6.66
C ARG A 148 6.69 5.11 -6.18
N GLY A 149 5.88 4.77 -5.18
CA GLY A 149 4.98 5.71 -4.49
C GLY A 149 3.68 6.05 -5.23
N PHE A 150 3.22 5.24 -6.18
CA PHE A 150 1.95 5.46 -6.86
C PHE A 150 1.25 4.17 -7.27
N ILE A 151 -0.04 4.29 -7.55
CA ILE A 151 -0.90 3.28 -8.21
C ILE A 151 -1.29 3.84 -9.57
N PHE A 152 -1.31 3.00 -10.61
CA PHE A 152 -1.66 3.43 -11.97
C PHE A 152 -2.80 2.60 -12.54
N LEU A 153 -3.94 3.26 -12.79
CA LEU A 153 -5.09 2.68 -13.49
C LEU A 153 -5.19 3.28 -14.89
N ARG A 154 -5.44 2.44 -15.87
CA ARG A 154 -5.74 2.84 -17.25
C ARG A 154 -7.19 2.53 -17.56
N ASN A 155 -7.94 3.50 -18.07
CA ASN A 155 -9.26 3.25 -18.63
C ASN A 155 -9.16 3.04 -20.14
N GLN A 156 -9.98 2.13 -20.67
CA GLN A 156 -10.09 1.85 -22.10
C GLN A 156 -11.50 1.43 -22.47
N LEU A 157 -11.85 1.58 -23.75
CA LEU A 157 -13.03 0.92 -24.30
C LEU A 157 -12.81 -0.58 -24.43
N ALA A 158 -13.71 -1.38 -23.86
CA ALA A 158 -13.72 -2.83 -23.98
C ALA A 158 -14.37 -3.30 -25.29
N MET A 159 -15.26 -2.49 -25.88
CA MET A 159 -16.04 -2.84 -27.06
C MET A 159 -15.92 -1.79 -28.16
N LYS A 160 -16.00 -2.24 -29.42
CA LYS A 160 -16.12 -1.36 -30.59
C LYS A 160 -17.59 -0.98 -30.82
N GLY A 161 -17.83 0.13 -31.54
CA GLY A 161 -19.17 0.51 -31.98
C GLY A 161 -20.02 1.27 -30.95
N VAL A 162 -19.38 1.86 -29.93
CA VAL A 162 -20.07 2.71 -28.95
C VAL A 162 -20.38 4.09 -29.54
N PRO A 163 -21.50 4.73 -29.14
CA PRO A 163 -21.81 6.08 -29.59
C PRO A 163 -20.72 7.10 -29.22
N LYS A 164 -20.59 8.16 -30.02
CA LYS A 164 -19.64 9.24 -29.76
C LYS A 164 -19.84 9.89 -28.38
N SER A 165 -21.09 10.00 -27.94
CA SER A 165 -21.44 10.50 -26.60
C SER A 165 -20.84 9.66 -25.47
N VAL A 166 -20.65 8.36 -25.68
CA VAL A 166 -19.95 7.49 -24.71
C VAL A 166 -18.46 7.79 -24.77
N MET A 167 -17.85 7.79 -25.97
CA MET A 167 -16.40 8.03 -26.13
C MET A 167 -15.92 9.37 -25.55
N GLU A 168 -16.76 10.40 -25.62
CA GLU A 168 -16.47 11.75 -25.13
C GLU A 168 -16.92 11.98 -23.69
N ALA A 169 -17.59 11.01 -23.06
CA ALA A 169 -18.07 11.17 -21.70
C ALA A 169 -16.91 11.23 -20.69
N GLU A 170 -17.15 12.00 -19.65
CA GLU A 170 -16.26 12.16 -18.51
C GLU A 170 -16.95 11.72 -17.23
N PHE A 171 -16.18 11.19 -16.30
CA PHE A 171 -16.62 10.77 -14.98
C PHE A 171 -15.68 11.32 -13.91
N GLU A 172 -16.21 11.45 -12.69
CA GLU A 172 -15.43 11.91 -11.55
C GLU A 172 -14.72 10.71 -10.93
N VAL A 173 -13.41 10.82 -10.72
CA VAL A 173 -12.60 9.84 -10.01
C VAL A 173 -12.06 10.48 -8.75
N SER A 174 -12.20 9.80 -7.62
CA SER A 174 -11.59 10.20 -6.36
C SER A 174 -10.77 9.08 -5.77
N ALA A 175 -9.73 9.43 -5.00
CA ALA A 175 -8.90 8.45 -4.30
C ALA A 175 -8.76 8.83 -2.82
N LYS A 176 -8.83 7.83 -1.94
CA LYS A 176 -8.61 7.98 -0.49
C LYS A 176 -7.84 6.79 0.08
N ALA A 177 -7.05 7.05 1.12
CA ALA A 177 -6.36 5.99 1.84
C ALA A 177 -7.36 5.16 2.65
N VAL A 178 -7.12 3.85 2.71
CA VAL A 178 -7.83 2.94 3.61
C VAL A 178 -6.93 2.65 4.80
N ALA A 179 -7.36 3.08 5.98
CA ALA A 179 -6.63 2.83 7.22
C ALA A 179 -6.71 1.36 7.62
N THR A 180 -5.65 0.85 8.23
CA THR A 180 -5.64 -0.47 8.88
C THR A 180 -6.54 -0.49 10.12
N ASP A 181 -7.02 -1.68 10.49
CA ASP A 181 -7.73 -1.93 11.75
C ASP A 181 -6.80 -2.12 12.95
N TYR A 182 -5.50 -1.84 12.81
CA TYR A 182 -4.47 -1.96 13.83
C TYR A 182 -4.10 -0.60 14.43
N GLY A 183 -3.60 -0.63 15.67
CA GLY A 183 -2.80 0.44 16.26
C GLY A 183 -1.32 0.05 16.30
N ALA A 184 -0.48 0.94 16.81
CA ALA A 184 0.94 0.67 17.01
C ALA A 184 1.34 0.88 18.47
N LEU A 185 2.18 -0.01 18.99
CA LEU A 185 2.88 0.17 20.25
C LEU A 185 4.33 0.57 19.94
N LYS A 186 4.80 1.66 20.55
CA LYS A 186 6.20 2.05 20.57
C LYS A 186 6.74 1.92 21.98
N VAL A 187 7.68 1.01 22.18
CA VAL A 187 8.38 0.86 23.45
C VAL A 187 9.56 1.83 23.46
N ALA A 188 9.56 2.76 24.40
CA ALA A 188 10.66 3.69 24.62
C ALA A 188 11.47 3.18 25.82
N ALA A 189 12.63 2.59 25.52
CA ALA A 189 13.59 2.14 26.52
C ALA A 189 14.71 3.19 26.69
N PRO A 190 15.28 3.31 27.90
CA PRO A 190 16.52 4.08 28.13
C PRO A 190 17.67 3.61 27.22
N ALA A 191 18.62 4.48 26.90
CA ALA A 191 19.73 4.15 25.98
C ALA A 191 20.65 3.05 26.51
N ASP A 192 20.71 2.88 27.83
CA ASP A 192 21.47 1.87 28.56
C ASP A 192 20.71 0.54 28.75
N ALA A 193 19.47 0.43 28.24
CA ALA A 193 18.58 -0.73 28.39
C ALA A 193 19.16 -2.06 27.86
N GLY A 194 20.14 -2.01 26.95
CA GLY A 194 20.67 -3.20 26.30
C GLY A 194 19.61 -3.96 25.49
N GLU A 195 19.81 -5.26 25.29
CA GLU A 195 18.84 -6.12 24.60
C GLU A 195 17.67 -6.48 25.53
N TYR A 196 16.46 -6.40 24.98
CA TYR A 196 15.23 -6.79 25.65
C TYR A 196 14.27 -7.43 24.64
N SER A 197 13.44 -8.33 25.15
CA SER A 197 12.37 -8.98 24.39
C SER A 197 11.02 -8.42 24.83
N VAL A 198 10.16 -8.14 23.84
CA VAL A 198 8.79 -7.66 24.07
C VAL A 198 7.81 -8.80 23.82
N PHE A 199 6.96 -9.04 24.80
CA PHE A 199 5.85 -9.98 24.71
C PHE A 199 4.54 -9.21 24.84
N VAL A 200 3.56 -9.56 24.00
CA VAL A 200 2.21 -9.02 24.06
C VAL A 200 1.25 -10.20 24.21
N ASP A 201 0.47 -10.20 25.28
CA ASP A 201 -0.42 -11.30 25.67
C ASP A 201 0.33 -12.66 25.64
N ASP A 202 1.50 -12.68 26.29
CA ASP A 202 2.41 -13.83 26.41
C ASP A 202 3.00 -14.36 25.10
N LYS A 203 2.86 -13.62 24.00
CA LYS A 203 3.43 -13.96 22.70
C LYS A 203 4.59 -13.03 22.35
N PRO A 204 5.75 -13.56 21.92
CA PRO A 204 6.86 -12.72 21.48
C PRO A 204 6.44 -11.93 20.23
N VAL A 205 6.76 -10.64 20.20
CA VAL A 205 6.48 -9.76 19.09
C VAL A 205 7.74 -9.02 18.66
N THR A 206 7.85 -8.76 17.36
CA THR A 206 8.97 -8.03 16.78
C THR A 206 8.49 -6.68 16.26
N ALA A 207 9.28 -5.64 16.50
CA ALA A 207 9.03 -4.33 15.95
C ALA A 207 9.39 -4.29 14.45
N ASN A 208 8.70 -3.46 13.68
CA ASN A 208 9.06 -3.19 12.29
C ASN A 208 10.30 -2.28 12.19
N GLU A 209 10.71 -1.92 10.96
CA GLU A 209 11.86 -1.04 10.69
C GLU A 209 11.77 0.34 11.37
N LYS A 210 10.56 0.81 11.69
CA LYS A 210 10.32 2.08 12.42
C LYS A 210 10.30 1.90 13.95
N GLY A 211 10.57 0.70 14.46
CA GLY A 211 10.49 0.38 15.88
C GLY A 211 9.05 0.31 16.41
N LEU A 212 8.06 0.05 15.54
CA LEU A 212 6.64 -0.02 15.88
C LEU A 212 6.15 -1.47 15.87
N ILE A 213 5.35 -1.85 16.87
CA ILE A 213 4.69 -3.15 16.95
C ILE A 213 3.22 -2.95 16.60
N LEU A 214 2.77 -3.51 15.47
CA LEU A 214 1.37 -3.39 15.03
C LEU A 214 0.49 -4.40 15.77
N LEU A 215 -0.57 -3.91 16.42
CA LEU A 215 -1.44 -4.71 17.28
C LEU A 215 -2.91 -4.39 17.03
N LYS A 216 -3.78 -5.38 17.18
CA LYS A 216 -5.23 -5.14 17.14
C LYS A 216 -5.65 -4.28 18.34
N PRO A 217 -6.56 -3.30 18.14
CA PRO A 217 -7.07 -2.44 19.19
C PRO A 217 -7.62 -3.21 20.38
N GLY A 218 -7.55 -2.59 21.54
CA GLY A 218 -8.01 -3.14 22.80
C GLY A 218 -6.96 -3.10 23.90
N LYS A 219 -7.36 -3.56 25.09
CA LYS A 219 -6.46 -3.70 26.23
C LYS A 219 -5.54 -4.90 26.00
N ARG A 220 -4.24 -4.67 26.12
CA ARG A 220 -3.18 -5.66 25.91
C ARG A 220 -2.24 -5.68 27.11
N ASN A 221 -1.75 -6.85 27.48
CA ASN A 221 -0.72 -6.97 28.49
C ASN A 221 0.64 -7.03 27.79
N VAL A 222 1.48 -6.03 28.05
CA VAL A 222 2.83 -5.94 27.51
C VAL A 222 3.80 -6.35 28.60
N SER A 223 4.60 -7.38 28.34
CA SER A 223 5.66 -7.85 29.21
C SER A 223 7.00 -7.64 28.54
N ILE A 224 7.94 -7.01 29.25
CA ILE A 224 9.29 -6.75 28.78
C ILE A 224 10.24 -7.54 29.64
N VAL A 225 11.05 -8.35 28.96
CA VAL A 225 12.00 -9.26 29.58
C VAL A 225 13.40 -8.86 29.15
N SER A 226 14.29 -8.65 30.12
CA SER A 226 15.69 -8.31 29.90
C SER A 226 16.55 -9.01 30.94
N ASP A 227 17.78 -9.34 30.57
CA ASP A 227 18.76 -9.94 31.50
C ASP A 227 19.40 -8.88 32.42
N LYS A 228 19.38 -7.61 32.02
CA LYS A 228 20.07 -6.50 32.73
C LYS A 228 19.16 -5.69 33.65
N PHE A 229 17.85 -5.77 33.44
CA PHE A 229 16.86 -4.94 34.10
C PHE A 229 15.70 -5.78 34.61
N ARG A 230 14.99 -5.27 35.62
CA ARG A 230 13.84 -5.97 36.17
C ARG A 230 12.75 -6.13 35.11
N ASN A 231 12.24 -7.34 34.96
CA ASN A 231 11.10 -7.62 34.10
C ASN A 231 9.89 -6.78 34.52
N GLU A 232 9.20 -6.22 33.54
CA GLU A 232 8.06 -5.34 33.76
C GLU A 232 6.86 -5.78 32.93
N THR A 233 5.68 -5.84 33.57
CA THR A 233 4.41 -6.11 32.90
C THR A 233 3.47 -4.93 33.10
N ARG A 234 2.97 -4.36 32.01
CA ARG A 234 2.02 -3.24 32.02
C ARG A 234 0.84 -3.53 31.10
N ALA A 235 -0.36 -3.18 31.57
CA ALA A 235 -1.54 -3.16 30.72
C ALA A 235 -1.58 -1.86 29.92
N VAL A 236 -1.70 -1.96 28.60
CA VAL A 236 -1.72 -0.82 27.68
C VAL A 236 -3.00 -0.88 26.84
N MET A 237 -3.62 0.28 26.60
CA MET A 237 -4.74 0.39 25.67
C MET A 237 -4.22 0.76 24.29
N ILE A 238 -4.44 -0.11 23.30
CA ILE A 238 -4.09 0.17 21.91
C ILE A 238 -5.32 0.73 21.19
N ALA A 239 -5.19 1.94 20.65
CA ALA A 239 -6.20 2.59 19.83
C ALA A 239 -5.90 2.36 18.34
N GLN A 240 -6.94 2.29 17.50
CA GLN A 240 -6.80 2.09 16.06
C GLN A 240 -6.17 3.33 15.42
N GLY A 241 -5.18 3.13 14.53
CA GLY A 241 -4.55 4.22 13.79
C GLY A 241 -3.68 5.16 14.63
N GLU A 242 -3.42 4.82 15.89
CA GLU A 242 -2.62 5.62 16.81
C GLU A 242 -1.36 4.89 17.27
N ILE A 243 -0.33 5.67 17.63
CA ILE A 243 0.90 5.16 18.24
C ILE A 243 0.82 5.35 19.74
N THR A 244 0.60 4.27 20.47
CA THR A 244 0.69 4.26 21.94
C THR A 244 2.15 4.13 22.36
N LYS A 245 2.65 5.10 23.13
CA LYS A 245 4.02 5.07 23.66
C LYS A 245 4.03 4.45 25.05
N LEU A 246 4.89 3.46 25.26
CA LEU A 246 5.16 2.86 26.56
C LEU A 246 6.58 3.25 26.98
N SER A 247 6.70 4.16 27.95
CA SER A 247 8.00 4.54 28.53
C SER A 247 8.39 3.54 29.61
N LEU A 248 9.60 3.00 29.50
CA LEU A 248 10.16 2.08 30.48
C LEU A 248 11.08 2.82 31.44
N ASP A 249 10.80 2.67 32.72
CA ASP A 249 11.70 3.08 33.79
C ASP A 249 12.44 1.82 34.24
N LEU A 250 13.39 1.38 33.42
CA LEU A 250 14.13 0.16 33.69
C LEU A 250 15.01 0.35 34.93
N GLN A 251 14.66 -0.33 36.02
CA GLN A 251 15.48 -0.37 37.22
C GLN A 251 16.56 -1.44 37.05
N SER A 252 17.82 -1.01 37.17
CA SER A 252 18.97 -1.91 37.13
C SER A 252 18.88 -2.93 38.26
N VAL A 253 19.17 -4.19 37.95
CA VAL A 253 19.23 -5.27 38.95
C VAL A 253 20.61 -5.32 39.64
N ALA A 254 21.57 -4.48 39.20
CA ALA A 254 22.90 -4.43 39.79
C ALA A 254 22.85 -3.82 41.21
N PRO A 255 23.39 -4.51 42.24
CA PRO A 255 23.42 -3.97 43.59
C PRO A 255 24.32 -2.73 43.65
N SER A 256 23.76 -1.58 44.05
CA SER A 256 24.51 -0.34 44.27
C SER A 256 24.88 -0.19 45.74
N VAL A 257 26.16 -0.05 46.06
CA VAL A 257 26.63 0.28 47.41
C VAL A 257 26.85 1.80 47.51
N ARG A 258 26.10 2.47 48.38
CA ARG A 258 26.38 3.86 48.77
C ARG A 258 27.21 3.85 50.04
N VAL A 259 28.44 4.33 49.94
CA VAL A 259 29.29 4.61 51.11
C VAL A 259 29.17 6.09 51.42
N SER A 260 28.54 6.43 52.54
CA SER A 260 28.53 7.79 53.09
C SER A 260 29.60 7.88 54.19
N ALA A 261 30.64 8.67 53.97
CA ALA A 261 31.60 9.02 55.00
C ALA A 261 31.15 10.31 55.71
N PRO A 262 31.23 10.42 57.04
CA PRO A 262 30.99 11.68 57.73
C PRO A 262 32.06 12.71 57.37
N GLU A 263 31.67 13.98 57.21
CA GLU A 263 32.61 15.09 57.24
C GLU A 263 33.09 15.25 58.69
N GLY A 264 34.37 14.92 58.92
CA GLY A 264 35.04 15.05 60.21
C GLY A 264 35.42 16.47 60.55
#